data_AF-A0A4P7KZT2-F1
#
_entry.id   AF-A0A4P7KZT2-F1
#
_cell.length_a   1.000
_cell.length_b   1.000
_cell.length_c   1.000
_cell.angle_alpha   90.00
_cell.angle_beta   90.00
_cell.angle_gamma   90.00
#
_symmetry.space_group_name_H-M   'P 1'
#
loop_
_entity.id
_entity.type
_entity.pdbx_description
1 polymer ?
#
loop_
_entity_poly.entity_id
_entity_poly.type
_entity_poly.pdbx_seq_one_letter_code
_entity_poly.pdbx_strand_id
1 'polypeptide(L)' 'MNPGFSVLMKGFLRTDPYKCILCGDRLLFTGAQMGKKATELLSERLHNLEKKRWLRS' A
#
# COMPACT_ATOMS: atom_id res chain seq x y z
N MET A 1 -3.21 27.07 -4.16
CA MET A 1 -2.46 25.87 -4.60
C MET A 1 -2.90 24.70 -3.74
N ASN A 2 -3.42 23.62 -4.32
CA ASN A 2 -3.69 22.39 -3.57
C ASN A 2 -2.35 21.74 -3.22
N PRO A 3 -2.02 21.54 -1.93
CA PRO A 3 -0.79 20.86 -1.56
C PRO A 3 -0.80 19.45 -2.12
N GLY A 4 0.30 19.05 -2.77
CA GLY A 4 0.47 17.68 -3.24
C GLY A 4 0.41 16.69 -2.06
N PHE A 5 0.01 15.46 -2.34
CA PHE A 5 -0.14 14.39 -1.34
C PHE A 5 1.10 14.23 -0.44
N SER A 6 2.30 14.43 -1.00
CA SER A 6 3.56 14.38 -0.25
C SER A 6 3.68 15.44 0.84
N VAL A 7 3.18 16.66 0.59
CA VAL A 7 3.18 17.78 1.55
C VAL A 7 2.23 17.47 2.71
N LEU A 8 1.07 16.89 2.40
CA LEU A 8 0.10 16.46 3.41
C LEU A 8 0.68 15.35 4.30
N MET A 9 1.33 14.34 3.70
CA MET A 9 1.92 13.23 4.44
C MET A 9 3.09 13.65 5.32
N LYS A 10 3.92 14.60 4.87
CA LYS A 10 5.05 15.13 5.66
C LYS A 10 4.57 15.82 6.95
N GLY A 11 3.49 16.58 6.87
CA GLY A 11 2.88 17.22 8.05
C GLY A 11 2.29 16.21 9.03
N PHE A 12 1.63 15.18 8.51
CA PHE A 12 0.93 14.18 9.31
C PHE A 12 1.87 13.19 10.00
N LEU A 13 2.82 12.62 9.26
CA LEU A 13 3.73 11.58 9.77
C LEU A 13 5.00 12.14 10.41
N ARG A 14 5.21 13.48 10.35
CA ARG A 14 6.45 14.19 10.74
C ARG A 14 7.74 13.57 10.17
N THR A 15 7.57 12.72 9.17
CA THR A 15 8.59 12.02 8.41
C THR A 15 8.31 12.34 6.96
N ASP A 16 9.35 12.67 6.21
CA ASP A 16 9.22 12.82 4.78
C ASP A 16 9.01 11.41 4.20
N PRO A 17 7.89 11.14 3.52
CA PRO A 17 7.57 9.79 3.00
C PRO A 17 8.61 9.29 1.97
N TYR A 18 9.47 10.17 1.47
CA TYR A 18 10.60 9.82 0.60
C TYR A 18 11.95 9.76 1.34
N LYS A 19 11.99 10.10 2.63
CA LYS A 19 13.20 9.98 3.44
C LYS A 19 13.41 8.51 3.79
N CYS A 20 14.19 7.86 2.94
CA CYS A 20 14.71 6.52 3.16
C CYS A 20 15.40 6.44 4.53
N ILE A 21 14.96 5.52 5.39
CA ILE A 21 15.56 5.27 6.70
C ILE A 21 16.87 4.46 6.58
N LEU A 22 17.16 3.85 5.42
CA LEU A 22 18.14 2.77 5.32
C LEU A 22 19.37 2.99 4.40
N CYS A 23 19.51 4.05 3.60
CA CYS A 23 20.58 4.02 2.59
C CYS A 23 21.29 5.35 2.32
N GLY A 24 22.62 5.30 2.41
CA GLY A 24 23.57 6.24 1.81
C GLY A 24 23.64 6.19 0.28
N ASP A 25 22.80 5.39 -0.38
CA ASP A 25 22.48 5.51 -1.80
C ASP A 25 21.03 5.95 -1.95
N ARG A 26 20.81 7.05 -2.68
CA ARG A 26 19.49 7.68 -2.82
C ARG A 26 18.50 6.70 -3.46
N LEU A 27 17.46 6.32 -2.72
CA LEU A 27 16.30 5.68 -3.32
C LEU A 27 15.69 6.61 -4.37
N LEU A 28 15.64 6.17 -5.62
CA LEU A 28 14.89 6.82 -6.68
C LEU A 28 13.45 6.29 -6.63
N PHE A 29 12.50 7.19 -6.41
CA PHE A 29 11.08 6.86 -6.58
C PHE A 29 10.82 6.56 -8.06
N THR A 30 10.65 5.29 -8.42
CA THR A 30 10.41 4.85 -9.81
C THR A 30 8.93 4.88 -10.21
N GLY A 31 8.02 5.07 -9.23
CA GLY A 31 6.59 5.17 -9.45
C GLY A 31 5.78 4.49 -8.34
N ALA A 32 4.46 4.59 -8.45
CA ALA A 32 3.52 3.86 -7.61
C ALA A 32 2.58 3.04 -8.52
N GLN A 33 2.44 1.75 -8.24
CA GLN A 33 1.43 0.92 -8.87
C GLN A 33 0.16 0.94 -8.03
N MET A 34 -1.00 1.15 -8.65
CA MET A 34 -2.27 1.04 -7.96
C MET A 34 -2.44 -0.41 -7.49
N GLY A 35 -2.49 -0.60 -6.17
CA GLY A 35 -2.81 -1.90 -5.58
C GLY A 35 -4.25 -2.30 -5.88
N LYS A 36 -4.56 -3.58 -5.68
CA LYS A 36 -5.94 -4.07 -5.73
C LYS A 36 -6.81 -3.29 -4.75
N LYS A 37 -8.06 -3.01 -5.14
CA LYS A 37 -9.01 -2.36 -4.22
C LYS A 37 -9.24 -3.28 -3.02
N ALA A 38 -9.51 -2.69 -1.85
CA ALA A 38 -9.82 -3.46 -0.64
C ALA A 38 -10.94 -4.49 -0.88
N THR A 39 -11.92 -4.14 -1.72
CA THR A 39 -13.02 -5.02 -2.13
C THR A 39 -12.55 -6.26 -2.89
N GLU A 40 -11.55 -6.13 -3.76
CA GLU A 40 -10.97 -7.24 -4.55
C GLU A 40 -10.15 -8.17 -3.65
N LEU A 41 -9.41 -7.60 -2.70
CA LEU A 41 -8.67 -8.39 -1.71
C LEU A 41 -9.64 -9.19 -0.82
N LEU A 42 -10.76 -8.57 -0.42
CA LEU A 42 -11.78 -9.22 0.39
C LEU A 42 -12.49 -10.35 -0.37
N SER A 43 -12.83 -10.14 -1.65
CA SER A 43 -13.48 -11.17 -2.46
C SER A 43 -12.55 -12.37 -2.68
N GLU A 44 -11.27 -12.15 -2.99
CA GLU A 44 -10.27 -13.21 -3.10
C GLU A 44 -10.12 -13.99 -1.78
N ARG A 45 -10.14 -13.29 -0.64
CA ARG A 45 -10.06 -13.93 0.67
C ARG A 45 -11.28 -14.81 0.95
N LEU A 46 -12.49 -14.30 0.69
CA LEU A 46 -13.73 -15.04 0.90
C LEU A 46 -13.79 -16.29 0.01
N HIS A 47 -13.44 -16.16 -1.26
CA HIS A 47 -13.39 -17.29 -2.18
C HIS A 47 -12.43 -18.39 -1.71
N ASN A 48 -11.24 -18.00 -1.22
CA ASN A 48 -10.27 -18.95 -0.67
C ASN A 48 -10.78 -19.65 0.60
N LEU A 49 -11.51 -18.94 1.47
CA LEU A 49 -12.11 -19.51 2.66
C LEU A 49 -13.24 -20.50 2.31
N GLU A 50 -14.08 -20.14 1.34
CA GLU A 50 -15.12 -21.01 0.82
C GLU A 50 -14.52 -22.30 0.23
N LYS A 51 -13.52 -22.20 -0.64
CA LYS A 51 -12.81 -23.35 -1.20
C LYS A 51 -12.23 -24.27 -0.11
N LYS A 52 -11.64 -23.69 0.94
CA LYS A 52 -11.13 -24.46 2.09
C LYS A 52 -12.24 -25.16 2.88
N ARG A 53 -13.43 -24.56 2.99
CA ARG A 53 -14.60 -25.20 3.63
C ARG A 53 -15.08 -26.39 2.80
N TRP A 54 -15.22 -26.22 1.49
CA TRP A 54 -15.61 -27.30 0.57
C TRP A 54 -14.67 -28.50 0.65
N LEU A 55 -13.36 -28.27 0.71
CA LEU A 55 -12.35 -29.34 0.81
C LEU A 55 -12.36 -30.06 2.17
N ARG A 56 -13.07 -29.54 3.17
CA ARG A 56 -13.15 -30.12 4.52
C ARG A 56 -14.49 -30.82 4.79
N SER A 57 -15.43 -30.75 3.84
CA SER A 57 -16.72 -31.42 3.88
C SER A 57 -16.70 -32.77 3.16
#